data_AF-A0A2D9M521-F1
#
_entry.id   AF-A0A2D9M521-F1
#
_cell.length_a   1.000
_cell.length_b   1.000
_cell.length_c   1.000
_cell.angle_alpha   90.00
_cell.angle_beta   90.00
_cell.angle_gamma   90.00
#
_symmetry.space_group_name_H-M   'P 1'
#
loop_
_entity.id
_entity.type
_entity.pdbx_description
1 polymer ?
#
loop_
_entity_poly.entity_id
_entity_poly.type
_entity_poly.pdbx_seq_one_letter_code
_entity_poly.pdbx_strand_id
1 'polypeptide(L)'
;MVPPTTMAAPPRSMLVGSGWHAPLFRSEAGSFAEIHDVIHPRVVIVAGIPDISESSLIDRLLYPFCKSNERPSAELIASWFNENHPEVDQTVMVRVHRLGFVEDNTTKLLEREVGALLHNQGRLIDLEKPDLTLMIHPCGPATEPMHPESESVNEHGWVWGIVNQEGQGGGPFASRAATDRAYFRPVSLDPRLARTMVNLTRFLGKPPEQIFDPFCGTGGILIEAAISGIRVYGSDLDARMVEGTRQNLEQIKVDSSLYELFTHDATQLEGLWTKMESSAFVFDPPYGRNSWSDGEGMNLIQRTVQSCQSICIGCFVILLPISPDIADLIRAGKTIQALDGEDEMFSRFLDEQNLRIDVAHPIHVHRSLARLLLRLQPN
;
A
#
# COMPACT_ATOMS: atom_id res chain seq x y z
N MET A 1 -37.83 -11.93 -25.31
CA MET A 1 -36.49 -11.37 -25.07
C MET A 1 -36.62 -10.37 -23.93
N VAL A 2 -36.14 -10.74 -22.74
CA VAL A 2 -36.01 -9.81 -21.63
C VAL A 2 -34.85 -8.87 -22.01
N PRO A 3 -35.02 -7.54 -22.02
CA PRO A 3 -33.92 -6.64 -22.32
C PRO A 3 -32.81 -6.86 -21.28
N PRO A 4 -31.53 -6.78 -21.66
CA PRO A 4 -30.45 -6.90 -20.69
C PRO A 4 -30.66 -5.81 -19.65
N THR A 5 -30.85 -6.21 -18.40
CA THR A 5 -30.85 -5.33 -17.25
C THR A 5 -29.50 -4.62 -17.28
N THR A 6 -29.49 -3.34 -17.70
CA THR A 6 -28.34 -2.46 -17.55
C THR A 6 -28.08 -2.38 -16.05
N MET A 7 -27.16 -3.20 -15.54
CA MET A 7 -26.67 -3.04 -14.19
C MET A 7 -26.12 -1.63 -14.09
N ALA A 8 -26.64 -0.84 -13.14
CA ALA A 8 -26.08 0.48 -12.85
C ALA A 8 -24.58 0.30 -12.58
N ALA A 9 -23.75 1.19 -13.15
CA ALA A 9 -22.32 1.17 -12.88
C ALA A 9 -22.11 1.26 -11.35
N PRO A 10 -21.14 0.51 -10.78
CA PRO A 10 -20.87 0.58 -9.36
C PRO A 10 -20.58 2.02 -8.93
N PRO A 11 -20.95 2.41 -7.70
CA PRO A 11 -20.62 3.74 -7.19
C PRO A 11 -19.11 3.95 -7.24
N ARG A 12 -18.68 5.20 -7.30
CA ARG A 12 -17.24 5.55 -7.23
C ARG A 12 -16.95 6.19 -5.89
N SER A 13 -15.76 5.92 -5.35
CA SER A 13 -15.24 6.61 -4.18
C SER A 13 -13.88 7.22 -4.48
N MET A 14 -13.42 8.12 -3.60
CA MET A 14 -12.12 8.76 -3.72
C MET A 14 -11.22 8.33 -2.58
N LEU A 15 -10.01 7.87 -2.90
CA LEU A 15 -9.00 7.49 -1.93
C LEU A 15 -7.94 8.58 -1.83
N VAL A 16 -7.65 9.00 -0.61
CA VAL A 16 -6.60 9.99 -0.30
C VAL A 16 -5.46 9.27 0.39
N GLY A 17 -4.27 9.36 -0.19
CA GLY A 17 -3.07 8.65 0.24
C GLY A 17 -2.12 9.46 1.11
N SER A 18 -1.25 8.74 1.81
CA SER A 18 -0.13 9.28 2.56
C SER A 18 0.92 9.94 1.66
N GLY A 19 1.69 10.86 2.22
CA GLY A 19 2.71 11.61 1.47
C GLY A 19 4.05 10.90 1.33
N TRP A 20 4.17 9.68 1.85
CA TRP A 20 5.44 8.97 1.94
C TRP A 20 5.96 8.53 0.56
N HIS A 21 5.14 7.84 -0.23
CA HIS A 21 5.52 7.35 -1.56
C HIS A 21 4.28 7.29 -2.48
N ALA A 22 4.01 8.36 -3.23
CA ALA A 22 2.78 8.51 -4.03
C ALA A 22 2.55 7.40 -5.08
N PRO A 23 3.56 6.96 -5.87
CA PRO A 23 3.37 5.83 -6.80
C PRO A 23 2.97 4.53 -6.11
N LEU A 24 3.56 4.25 -4.95
CA LEU A 24 3.32 3.05 -4.17
C LEU A 24 1.95 3.10 -3.48
N PHE A 25 1.52 4.28 -3.01
CA PHE A 25 0.14 4.53 -2.62
C PHE A 25 -0.83 4.16 -3.75
N ARG A 26 -0.59 4.61 -4.98
CA ARG A 26 -1.48 4.30 -6.12
C ARG A 26 -1.50 2.80 -6.41
N SER A 27 -0.38 2.11 -6.29
CA SER A 27 -0.35 0.65 -6.46
C SER A 27 -1.09 -0.09 -5.34
N GLU A 28 -0.97 0.37 -4.09
CA GLU A 28 -1.79 -0.18 -2.99
C GLU A 28 -3.27 0.12 -3.22
N ALA A 29 -3.65 1.35 -3.56
CA ALA A 29 -5.03 1.71 -3.89
C ALA A 29 -5.62 0.81 -5.00
N GLY A 30 -4.83 0.53 -6.04
CA GLY A 30 -5.16 -0.39 -7.13
C GLY A 30 -5.35 -1.84 -6.69
N SER A 31 -4.77 -2.24 -5.56
CA SER A 31 -4.94 -3.58 -5.00
C SER A 31 -6.24 -3.72 -4.20
N PHE A 32 -6.77 -2.61 -3.67
CA PHE A 32 -8.08 -2.55 -3.00
C PHE A 32 -9.24 -2.40 -3.99
N ALA A 33 -9.07 -1.61 -5.06
CA ALA A 33 -10.10 -1.37 -6.07
C ALA A 33 -9.52 -0.89 -7.40
N GLU A 34 -10.26 -1.11 -8.49
CA GLU A 34 -9.88 -0.61 -9.82
C GLU A 34 -9.80 0.93 -9.83
N ILE A 35 -8.66 1.48 -10.25
CA ILE A 35 -8.46 2.92 -10.39
C ILE A 35 -9.06 3.40 -11.72
N HIS A 36 -9.97 4.37 -11.64
CA HIS A 36 -10.59 5.00 -12.81
C HIS A 36 -9.90 6.31 -13.21
N ASP A 37 -9.42 7.08 -12.24
CA ASP A 37 -8.85 8.41 -12.50
C ASP A 37 -7.79 8.74 -11.42
N VAL A 38 -6.75 9.44 -11.82
CA VAL A 38 -5.72 9.95 -10.91
C VAL A 38 -5.81 11.47 -10.90
N ILE A 39 -6.35 12.02 -9.81
CA ILE A 39 -6.64 13.46 -9.69
C ILE A 39 -5.41 14.24 -9.24
N HIS A 40 -4.58 13.62 -8.41
CA HIS A 40 -3.38 14.17 -7.82
C HIS A 40 -2.48 12.97 -7.43
N PRO A 41 -1.15 13.10 -7.30
CA PRO A 41 -0.28 11.98 -6.90
C PRO A 41 -0.76 11.19 -5.67
N ARG A 42 -1.46 11.87 -4.75
CA ARG A 42 -2.04 11.32 -3.51
C ARG A 42 -3.57 11.18 -3.53
N VAL A 43 -4.23 11.32 -4.68
CA VAL A 43 -5.69 11.22 -4.77
C VAL A 43 -6.10 10.45 -6.02
N VAL A 44 -6.81 9.34 -5.83
CA VAL A 44 -7.36 8.52 -6.93
C VAL A 44 -8.87 8.35 -6.77
N ILE A 45 -9.56 8.19 -7.90
CA ILE A 45 -10.96 7.75 -7.94
C ILE A 45 -10.96 6.27 -8.28
N VAL A 46 -11.68 5.48 -7.48
CA VAL A 46 -11.76 4.03 -7.64
C VAL A 46 -13.20 3.56 -7.84
N ALA A 47 -13.33 2.36 -8.39
CA ALA A 47 -14.59 1.64 -8.48
C ALA A 47 -15.03 1.12 -7.10
N GLY A 48 -16.32 1.24 -6.80
CA GLY A 48 -16.91 0.82 -5.53
C GLY A 48 -16.53 1.70 -4.34
N ILE A 49 -16.78 1.16 -3.14
CA ILE A 49 -16.43 1.72 -1.84
C ILE A 49 -15.62 0.64 -1.13
N PRO A 50 -14.31 0.51 -1.40
CA PRO A 50 -13.50 -0.56 -0.82
C PRO A 50 -13.34 -0.37 0.70
N ASP A 51 -13.24 -1.47 1.43
CA ASP A 51 -12.83 -1.44 2.83
C ASP A 51 -11.31 -1.20 2.92
N ILE A 52 -10.91 -0.06 3.48
CA ILE A 52 -9.52 0.36 3.63
C ILE A 52 -8.95 0.10 5.02
N SER A 53 -9.62 -0.69 5.88
CA SER A 53 -9.19 -0.95 7.26
C SER A 53 -7.75 -1.50 7.33
N GLU A 54 -7.36 -2.29 6.32
CA GLU A 54 -6.06 -2.94 6.24
C GLU A 54 -5.02 -2.13 5.47
N SER A 55 -5.36 -0.94 4.96
CA SER A 55 -4.41 -0.15 4.17
C SER A 55 -3.27 0.42 5.02
N SER A 56 -2.08 0.48 4.42
CA SER A 56 -0.93 1.17 5.00
C SER A 56 -0.73 2.60 4.49
N LEU A 57 -1.10 2.88 3.24
CA LEU A 57 -0.80 4.13 2.56
C LEU A 57 -2.04 4.93 2.16
N ILE A 58 -3.25 4.40 2.35
CA ILE A 58 -4.50 5.15 2.19
C ILE A 58 -4.84 5.76 3.55
N ASP A 59 -4.79 7.09 3.61
CA ASP A 59 -5.18 7.81 4.82
C ASP A 59 -6.70 7.86 4.97
N ARG A 60 -7.46 7.89 3.85
CA ARG A 60 -8.92 8.01 3.90
C ARG A 60 -9.66 7.61 2.63
N LEU A 61 -10.92 7.20 2.79
CA LEU A 61 -11.94 7.07 1.75
C LEU A 61 -13.01 8.17 1.89
N LEU A 62 -13.28 8.87 0.79
CA LEU A 62 -14.35 9.86 0.66
C LEU A 62 -15.50 9.31 -0.20
N TYR A 63 -16.71 9.31 0.36
CA TYR A 63 -17.94 8.96 -0.34
C TYR A 63 -19.17 9.55 0.36
N PRO A 64 -20.05 10.27 -0.36
CA PRO A 64 -19.86 10.80 -1.71
C PRO A 64 -18.73 11.85 -1.76
N PHE A 65 -18.28 12.20 -2.96
CA PHE A 65 -17.21 13.19 -3.18
C PHE A 65 -17.49 14.09 -4.39
N CYS A 66 -16.76 15.19 -4.49
CA CYS A 66 -16.72 16.07 -5.65
C CYS A 66 -15.29 16.61 -5.88
N LYS A 67 -15.07 17.20 -7.06
CA LYS A 67 -13.79 17.79 -7.46
C LYS A 67 -14.01 19.06 -8.29
N SER A 68 -13.05 19.98 -8.23
CA SER A 68 -12.99 21.18 -9.05
C SER A 68 -11.53 21.50 -9.39
N ASN A 69 -11.28 22.04 -10.59
CA ASN A 69 -9.95 22.55 -10.93
C ASN A 69 -9.72 23.96 -10.33
N GLU A 70 -10.81 24.71 -10.12
CA GLU A 70 -10.78 26.05 -9.54
C GLU A 70 -11.15 26.00 -8.06
N ARG A 71 -10.76 27.04 -7.31
CA ARG A 71 -11.14 27.17 -5.90
C ARG A 71 -12.67 27.24 -5.76
N PRO A 72 -13.31 26.27 -5.08
CA PRO A 72 -14.75 26.31 -4.84
C PRO A 72 -15.10 27.41 -3.84
N SER A 73 -16.29 27.99 -3.98
CA SER A 73 -16.84 28.88 -2.95
C SER A 73 -17.35 28.07 -1.75
N ALA A 74 -17.45 28.72 -0.59
CA ALA A 74 -18.00 28.08 0.60
C ALA A 74 -19.47 27.67 0.39
N GLU A 75 -20.23 28.49 -0.34
CA GLU A 75 -21.63 28.23 -0.69
C GLU A 75 -21.78 26.99 -1.57
N LEU A 76 -20.88 26.80 -2.55
CA LEU A 76 -20.89 25.63 -3.42
C LEU A 76 -20.70 24.35 -2.59
N ILE A 77 -19.71 24.34 -1.71
CA ILE A 77 -19.42 23.17 -0.85
C ILE A 77 -20.59 22.91 0.11
N ALA A 78 -21.15 23.94 0.73
CA ALA A 78 -22.28 23.80 1.65
C ALA A 78 -23.54 23.31 0.94
N SER A 79 -23.84 23.83 -0.27
CA SER A 79 -24.96 23.36 -1.09
C SER A 79 -24.78 21.89 -1.46
N TRP A 80 -23.60 21.54 -1.98
CA TRP A 80 -23.24 20.17 -2.33
C TRP A 80 -23.42 19.21 -1.14
N PHE A 81 -22.98 19.61 0.06
CA PHE A 81 -23.13 18.80 1.26
C PHE A 81 -24.60 18.55 1.60
N ASN A 82 -25.45 19.59 1.59
CA ASN A 82 -26.87 19.43 1.89
C ASN A 82 -27.63 18.61 0.85
N GLU A 83 -27.27 18.73 -0.43
CA GLU A 83 -27.83 17.93 -1.51
C GLU A 83 -27.50 16.44 -1.38
N ASN A 84 -26.27 16.12 -0.94
CA ASN A 84 -25.79 14.74 -0.80
C ASN A 84 -26.10 14.12 0.56
N HIS A 85 -26.42 14.93 1.57
CA HIS A 85 -26.71 14.47 2.92
C HIS A 85 -27.92 15.20 3.52
N PRO A 86 -29.16 14.96 3.05
CA PRO A 86 -30.33 15.79 3.39
C PRO A 86 -30.78 15.69 4.86
N GLU A 87 -30.38 14.64 5.59
CA GLU A 87 -30.72 14.43 7.00
C GLU A 87 -29.99 15.41 7.90
N VAL A 88 -30.70 16.14 8.76
CA VAL A 88 -30.15 17.28 9.55
C VAL A 88 -29.93 16.98 11.03
N ASP A 89 -30.26 15.78 11.49
CA ASP A 89 -30.12 15.32 12.88
C ASP A 89 -28.69 14.94 13.26
N GLN A 90 -27.85 14.65 12.26
CA GLN A 90 -26.44 14.35 12.46
C GLN A 90 -25.57 15.59 12.65
N THR A 91 -24.62 15.50 13.58
CA THR A 91 -23.61 16.53 13.82
C THR A 91 -22.52 16.51 12.75
N VAL A 92 -22.06 17.69 12.34
CA VAL A 92 -21.11 17.85 11.24
C VAL A 92 -19.86 18.61 11.69
N MET A 93 -18.71 18.12 11.26
CA MET A 93 -17.43 18.81 11.34
C MET A 93 -16.90 19.10 9.94
N VAL A 94 -16.44 20.32 9.70
CA VAL A 94 -15.73 20.67 8.45
C VAL A 94 -14.24 20.70 8.75
N ARG A 95 -13.44 20.09 7.87
CA ARG A 95 -11.98 20.12 7.96
C ARG A 95 -11.34 20.40 6.62
N VAL A 96 -10.27 21.19 6.63
CA VAL A 96 -9.45 21.43 5.45
C VAL A 96 -8.04 20.86 5.70
N HIS A 97 -7.61 19.96 4.82
CA HIS A 97 -6.27 19.36 4.88
C HIS A 97 -5.55 19.53 3.54
N ARG A 98 -4.45 20.29 3.52
CA ARG A 98 -3.70 20.55 2.29
C ARG A 98 -2.92 19.32 1.85
N LEU A 99 -2.93 19.04 0.55
CA LEU A 99 -2.07 18.05 -0.08
C LEU A 99 -1.06 18.78 -0.96
N GLY A 100 0.23 18.68 -0.61
CA GLY A 100 1.28 19.42 -1.30
C GLY A 100 1.32 20.91 -0.95
N PHE A 101 2.03 21.68 -1.77
CA PHE A 101 2.16 23.12 -1.62
C PHE A 101 1.01 23.84 -2.29
N VAL A 102 0.26 24.60 -1.49
CA VAL A 102 -0.85 25.41 -1.96
C VAL A 102 -0.61 26.83 -1.48
N GLU A 103 -0.42 27.76 -2.42
CA GLU A 103 -0.15 29.18 -2.14
C GLU A 103 -1.28 29.85 -1.34
N ASP A 104 -2.48 29.28 -1.43
CA ASP A 104 -3.67 29.80 -0.79
C ASP A 104 -3.63 29.70 0.75
N ASN A 105 -3.25 30.83 1.35
CA ASN A 105 -3.20 31.00 2.80
C ASN A 105 -4.57 31.14 3.48
N THR A 106 -5.66 31.22 2.71
CA THR A 106 -7.03 31.42 3.21
C THR A 106 -7.82 30.11 3.36
N THR A 107 -7.19 28.96 3.16
CA THR A 107 -7.83 27.63 3.34
C THR A 107 -8.41 27.41 4.73
N LYS A 108 -7.83 27.99 5.80
CA LYS A 108 -8.43 27.98 7.14
C LYS A 108 -9.69 28.85 7.26
N LEU A 109 -9.80 29.90 6.44
CA LEU A 109 -11.02 30.71 6.36
C LEU A 109 -12.13 29.91 5.69
N LEU A 110 -11.82 29.15 4.63
CA LEU A 110 -12.78 28.29 3.95
C LEU A 110 -13.42 27.27 4.91
N GLU A 111 -12.63 26.62 5.78
CA GLU A 111 -13.15 25.70 6.80
C GLU A 111 -14.24 26.37 7.66
N ARG A 112 -13.95 27.59 8.14
CA ARG A 112 -14.84 28.37 8.99
C ARG A 112 -16.07 28.88 8.24
N GLU A 113 -15.91 29.33 7.01
CA GLU A 113 -16.99 29.84 6.16
C GLU A 113 -18.00 28.74 5.84
N VAL A 114 -17.53 27.56 5.41
CA VAL A 114 -18.40 26.41 5.15
C VAL A 114 -19.11 25.98 6.44
N GLY A 115 -18.39 25.86 7.56
CA GLY A 115 -18.99 25.51 8.85
C GLY A 115 -20.06 26.50 9.32
N ALA A 116 -19.83 27.80 9.13
CA ALA A 116 -20.80 28.85 9.47
C ALA A 116 -22.05 28.79 8.57
N LEU A 117 -21.87 28.54 7.26
CA LEU A 117 -23.00 28.37 6.34
C LEU A 117 -23.85 27.17 6.71
N LEU A 118 -23.23 26.02 6.99
CA LEU A 118 -23.94 24.81 7.43
C LEU A 118 -24.71 25.05 8.73
N HIS A 119 -24.09 25.72 9.71
CA HIS A 119 -24.77 26.08 10.96
C HIS A 119 -25.98 27.00 10.73
N ASN A 120 -25.82 28.04 9.91
CA ASN A 120 -26.90 28.97 9.55
C ASN A 120 -28.04 28.29 8.77
N GLN A 121 -27.75 27.18 8.08
CA GLN A 121 -28.71 26.34 7.38
C GLN A 121 -29.35 25.27 8.29
N GLY A 122 -29.09 25.32 9.60
CA GLY A 122 -29.72 24.46 10.60
C GLY A 122 -28.96 23.18 10.93
N ARG A 123 -27.71 23.01 10.46
CA ARG A 123 -26.86 21.87 10.86
C ARG A 123 -26.38 22.00 12.30
N LEU A 124 -26.33 20.87 12.98
CA LEU A 124 -25.66 20.75 14.28
C LEU A 124 -24.14 20.62 14.03
N ILE A 125 -23.34 21.42 14.72
CA ILE A 125 -21.87 21.39 14.58
C ILE A 125 -21.25 20.81 15.86
N ASP A 126 -20.48 19.74 15.70
CA ASP A 126 -19.64 19.16 16.75
C ASP A 126 -18.20 19.11 16.21
N LEU A 127 -17.26 19.72 16.93
CA LEU A 127 -15.85 19.80 16.51
C LEU A 127 -14.96 18.73 17.16
N GLU A 128 -15.50 17.97 18.11
CA GLU A 128 -14.79 16.96 18.88
C GLU A 128 -15.19 15.55 18.45
N LYS A 129 -16.49 15.27 18.35
CA LYS A 129 -17.01 13.95 18.01
C LYS A 129 -18.22 14.03 17.06
N PRO A 130 -17.99 14.46 15.81
CA PRO A 130 -19.06 14.56 14.83
C PRO A 130 -19.55 13.19 14.36
N ASP A 131 -20.81 13.14 13.93
CA ASP A 131 -21.36 12.00 13.17
C ASP A 131 -20.82 12.00 11.74
N LEU A 132 -20.59 13.18 11.16
CA LEU A 132 -20.13 13.36 9.79
C LEU A 132 -18.93 14.31 9.74
N THR A 133 -17.90 13.92 9.00
CA THR A 133 -16.79 14.81 8.68
C THR A 133 -16.82 15.17 7.20
N LEU A 134 -17.03 16.44 6.89
CA LEU A 134 -16.82 17.01 5.56
C LEU A 134 -15.36 17.40 5.43
N MET A 135 -14.62 16.66 4.61
CA MET A 135 -13.22 16.90 4.34
C MET A 135 -13.03 17.66 3.03
N ILE A 136 -12.19 18.68 3.05
CA ILE A 136 -11.80 19.47 1.89
C ILE A 136 -10.27 19.39 1.74
N HIS A 137 -9.83 19.02 0.54
CA HIS A 137 -8.43 18.91 0.17
C HIS A 137 -8.10 19.87 -0.98
N PRO A 138 -7.47 21.01 -0.67
CA PRO A 138 -6.71 21.76 -1.65
C PRO A 138 -5.50 20.91 -2.06
N CYS A 139 -5.39 20.59 -3.33
CA CYS A 139 -4.32 19.82 -3.94
C CYS A 139 -3.39 20.76 -4.69
N GLY A 140 -2.11 20.70 -4.34
CA GLY A 140 -1.02 21.43 -4.98
C GLY A 140 0.18 20.51 -5.21
N PRO A 141 1.20 20.97 -5.95
CA PRO A 141 2.37 20.18 -6.27
C PRO A 141 3.10 19.72 -5.02
N ALA A 142 3.73 18.55 -5.08
CA ALA A 142 4.54 18.06 -3.98
C ALA A 142 5.75 18.99 -3.75
N THR A 143 5.98 19.40 -2.49
CA THR A 143 7.20 20.11 -2.09
C THR A 143 8.28 19.08 -1.79
N GLU A 144 9.27 18.98 -2.67
CA GLU A 144 10.43 18.08 -2.51
C GLU A 144 10.05 16.66 -2.05
N PRO A 145 9.25 15.91 -2.84
CA PRO A 145 8.83 14.57 -2.45
C PRO A 145 10.06 13.68 -2.21
N MET A 146 10.00 12.85 -1.16
CA MET A 146 11.06 11.88 -0.85
C MET A 146 11.24 10.83 -1.98
N HIS A 147 10.17 10.58 -2.73
CA HIS A 147 10.17 9.74 -3.94
C HIS A 147 9.52 10.54 -5.09
N PRO A 148 10.28 11.39 -5.81
CA PRO A 148 9.76 12.20 -6.92
C PRO A 148 9.28 11.35 -8.09
N GLU A 149 8.28 11.85 -8.82
CA GLU A 149 7.75 11.22 -10.04
C GLU A 149 8.36 11.87 -11.30
N SER A 150 8.41 11.12 -12.41
CA SER A 150 8.94 11.57 -13.70
C SER A 150 7.89 12.24 -14.59
N GLU A 151 6.60 11.95 -14.39
CA GLU A 151 5.48 12.53 -15.13
C GLU A 151 4.62 13.43 -14.24
N SER A 152 4.23 14.58 -14.76
CA SER A 152 3.35 15.53 -14.08
C SER A 152 1.92 14.98 -13.99
N VAL A 153 1.56 14.37 -12.87
CA VAL A 153 0.16 14.11 -12.53
C VAL A 153 -0.47 15.44 -12.11
N ASN A 154 -1.66 15.75 -12.66
CA ASN A 154 -2.43 16.98 -12.43
C ASN A 154 -2.17 17.60 -11.04
N GLU A 155 -1.43 18.71 -11.01
CA GLU A 155 -0.80 19.19 -9.77
C GLU A 155 -1.70 20.13 -8.97
N HIS A 156 -2.83 20.59 -9.55
CA HIS A 156 -3.64 21.64 -8.96
C HIS A 156 -5.13 21.32 -9.05
N GLY A 157 -5.80 21.35 -7.90
CA GLY A 157 -7.24 21.15 -7.85
C GLY A 157 -7.78 21.15 -6.43
N TRP A 158 -9.08 20.96 -6.32
CA TRP A 158 -9.80 20.90 -5.06
C TRP A 158 -10.66 19.65 -5.08
N VAL A 159 -10.55 18.85 -4.04
CA VAL A 159 -11.45 17.72 -3.84
C VAL A 159 -12.10 17.83 -2.48
N TRP A 160 -13.35 17.43 -2.36
CA TRP A 160 -14.04 17.40 -1.08
C TRP A 160 -15.02 16.25 -1.04
N GLY A 161 -15.34 15.79 0.16
CA GLY A 161 -16.25 14.67 0.34
C GLY A 161 -16.53 14.37 1.80
N ILE A 162 -17.48 13.46 2.01
CA ILE A 162 -17.77 12.95 3.35
C ILE A 162 -16.80 11.81 3.65
N VAL A 163 -16.15 11.88 4.81
CA VAL A 163 -15.30 10.79 5.31
C VAL A 163 -16.17 9.57 5.56
N ASN A 164 -15.98 8.53 4.76
CA ASN A 164 -16.67 7.27 4.92
C ASN A 164 -15.84 6.30 5.79
N GLN A 165 -14.53 6.29 5.60
CA GLN A 165 -13.60 5.50 6.39
C GLN A 165 -12.25 6.22 6.51
N GLU A 166 -11.67 6.23 7.71
CA GLU A 166 -10.28 6.63 7.95
C GLU A 166 -9.38 5.39 7.87
N GLY A 167 -8.17 5.55 7.34
CA GLY A 167 -7.15 4.51 7.33
C GLY A 167 -6.51 4.32 8.71
N GLN A 168 -5.57 3.38 8.83
CA GLN A 168 -4.93 3.08 10.12
C GLN A 168 -4.09 4.24 10.68
N GLY A 169 -3.65 5.17 9.84
CA GLY A 169 -2.71 6.23 10.21
C GLY A 169 -1.33 5.68 10.62
N GLY A 170 -0.43 6.56 11.09
CA GLY A 170 0.94 6.17 11.44
C GLY A 170 1.10 5.47 12.80
N GLY A 171 0.18 5.72 13.74
CA GLY A 171 0.28 5.25 15.13
C GLY A 171 0.39 3.73 15.30
N PRO A 172 -0.53 2.94 14.70
CA PRO A 172 -0.47 1.47 14.77
C PRO A 172 0.86 0.90 14.27
N PHE A 173 1.40 1.42 13.15
CA PHE A 173 2.68 0.95 12.61
C PHE A 173 3.87 1.31 13.52
N ALA A 174 3.86 2.51 14.13
CA ALA A 174 4.91 2.92 15.06
C ALA A 174 5.00 2.00 16.28
N SER A 175 3.86 1.51 16.79
CA SER A 175 3.82 0.57 17.93
C SER A 175 4.31 -0.86 17.62
N ARG A 176 4.61 -1.16 16.36
CA ARG A 176 5.10 -2.47 15.88
C ARG A 176 6.52 -2.40 15.32
N ALA A 177 7.23 -1.31 15.61
CA ALA A 177 8.61 -1.13 15.21
C ALA A 177 9.48 -2.30 15.69
N ALA A 178 10.56 -2.58 14.95
CA ALA A 178 11.44 -3.70 15.25
C ALA A 178 11.98 -3.67 16.69
N THR A 179 12.25 -2.48 17.21
CA THR A 179 12.78 -2.24 18.57
C THR A 179 11.82 -2.63 19.68
N ASP A 180 10.52 -2.72 19.38
CA ASP A 180 9.47 -3.05 20.35
C ASP A 180 9.10 -4.54 20.34
N ARG A 181 9.84 -5.36 19.58
CA ARG A 181 9.62 -6.80 19.45
C ARG A 181 10.39 -7.58 20.50
N ALA A 182 9.80 -8.65 21.03
CA ALA A 182 10.42 -9.58 21.98
C ALA A 182 11.76 -10.11 21.48
N TYR A 183 11.81 -10.46 20.18
CA TYR A 183 13.03 -10.81 19.47
C TYR A 183 13.39 -9.71 18.47
N PHE A 184 14.42 -8.94 18.81
CA PHE A 184 14.96 -7.89 17.97
C PHE A 184 16.24 -8.30 17.23
N ARG A 185 16.28 -7.97 15.94
CA ARG A 185 17.51 -7.85 15.13
C ARG A 185 17.37 -6.60 14.26
N PRO A 186 18.46 -5.85 14.00
CA PRO A 186 18.44 -4.65 13.17
C PRO A 186 18.40 -4.98 11.66
N VAL A 187 17.49 -5.87 11.27
CA VAL A 187 17.33 -6.38 9.90
C VAL A 187 15.87 -6.31 9.44
N SER A 188 14.95 -5.98 10.34
CA SER A 188 13.52 -5.95 10.04
C SER A 188 13.14 -4.78 9.13
N LEU A 189 12.22 -5.05 8.22
CA LEU A 189 11.50 -4.04 7.44
C LEU A 189 10.66 -3.13 8.34
N ASP A 190 10.47 -1.88 7.90
CA ASP A 190 9.48 -0.98 8.47
C ASP A 190 8.08 -1.61 8.41
N PRO A 191 7.28 -1.60 9.50
CA PRO A 191 5.96 -2.24 9.53
C PRO A 191 5.00 -1.71 8.47
N ARG A 192 5.09 -0.43 8.10
CA ARG A 192 4.22 0.16 7.08
C ARG A 192 4.55 -0.41 5.70
N LEU A 193 5.83 -0.51 5.37
CA LEU A 193 6.28 -1.11 4.10
C LEU A 193 5.97 -2.61 4.06
N ALA A 194 6.14 -3.34 5.17
CA ALA A 194 5.74 -4.74 5.27
C ALA A 194 4.23 -4.92 5.02
N ARG A 195 3.37 -4.07 5.59
CA ARG A 195 1.93 -4.04 5.31
C ARG A 195 1.64 -3.73 3.85
N THR A 196 2.34 -2.76 3.26
CA THR A 196 2.19 -2.44 1.83
C THR A 196 2.49 -3.67 0.97
N MET A 197 3.59 -4.37 1.25
CA MET A 197 3.96 -5.58 0.51
C MET A 197 2.87 -6.65 0.59
N VAL A 198 2.31 -6.87 1.78
CA VAL A 198 1.16 -7.76 1.98
C VAL A 198 -0.05 -7.30 1.17
N ASN A 199 -0.41 -6.02 1.21
CA ASN A 199 -1.57 -5.49 0.49
C ASN A 199 -1.42 -5.56 -1.03
N LEU A 200 -0.21 -5.48 -1.58
CA LEU A 200 0.04 -5.64 -3.01
C LEU A 200 -0.26 -7.07 -3.50
N THR A 201 -0.40 -8.06 -2.62
CA THR A 201 -0.80 -9.42 -3.02
C THR A 201 -2.28 -9.54 -3.37
N ARG A 202 -3.10 -8.53 -3.04
CA ARG A 202 -4.56 -8.57 -3.29
C ARG A 202 -4.88 -8.76 -4.77
N PHE A 203 -5.93 -9.54 -5.02
CA PHE A 203 -6.49 -9.75 -6.35
C PHE A 203 -7.97 -9.36 -6.33
N LEU A 204 -8.36 -8.44 -7.22
CA LEU A 204 -9.73 -7.90 -7.31
C LEU A 204 -10.26 -7.42 -5.94
N GLY A 205 -9.43 -6.73 -5.16
CA GLY A 205 -9.77 -6.19 -3.85
C GLY A 205 -9.70 -7.20 -2.70
N LYS A 206 -9.48 -8.49 -2.95
CA LYS A 206 -9.47 -9.53 -1.91
C LYS A 206 -8.04 -9.91 -1.51
N PRO A 207 -7.75 -10.06 -0.20
CA PRO A 207 -6.48 -10.61 0.25
C PRO A 207 -6.36 -12.10 -0.16
N PRO A 208 -5.13 -12.63 -0.30
CA PRO A 208 -4.93 -14.06 -0.40
C PRO A 208 -5.37 -14.75 0.90
N GLU A 209 -5.66 -16.04 0.83
CA GLU A 209 -5.93 -16.84 2.04
C GLU A 209 -4.64 -17.07 2.84
N GLN A 210 -3.50 -17.09 2.14
CA GLN A 210 -2.23 -17.51 2.70
C GLN A 210 -1.05 -16.71 2.13
N ILE A 211 -0.07 -16.41 2.99
CA ILE A 211 1.18 -15.76 2.60
C ILE A 211 2.38 -16.58 3.06
N PHE A 212 3.36 -16.69 2.17
CA PHE A 212 4.62 -17.39 2.39
C PHE A 212 5.79 -16.41 2.38
N ASP A 213 6.62 -16.46 3.42
CA ASP A 213 7.90 -15.74 3.51
C ASP A 213 9.04 -16.76 3.75
N PRO A 214 9.77 -17.16 2.70
CA PRO A 214 10.85 -18.13 2.83
C PRO A 214 12.15 -17.55 3.43
N PHE A 215 12.16 -16.26 3.79
CA PHE A 215 13.27 -15.57 4.45
C PHE A 215 12.77 -14.79 5.67
N CYS A 216 11.99 -15.44 6.54
CA CYS A 216 11.16 -14.75 7.50
C CYS A 216 11.92 -13.90 8.54
N GLY A 217 13.18 -14.23 8.85
CA GLY A 217 14.05 -13.43 9.70
C GLY A 217 13.47 -13.16 11.09
N THR A 218 12.95 -11.95 11.29
CA THR A 218 12.29 -11.53 12.55
C THR A 218 10.76 -11.53 12.47
N GLY A 219 10.20 -11.97 11.34
CA GLY A 219 8.77 -12.09 11.11
C GLY A 219 8.07 -10.80 10.70
N GLY A 220 8.78 -9.75 10.28
CA GLY A 220 8.15 -8.44 10.02
C GLY A 220 6.98 -8.49 9.02
N ILE A 221 7.15 -9.22 7.91
CA ILE A 221 6.11 -9.43 6.90
C ILE A 221 5.00 -10.33 7.45
N LEU A 222 5.36 -11.43 8.10
CA LEU A 222 4.39 -12.38 8.66
C LEU A 222 3.52 -11.77 9.77
N ILE A 223 4.08 -10.90 10.60
CA ILE A 223 3.37 -10.15 11.63
C ILE A 223 2.28 -9.30 10.98
N GLU A 224 2.64 -8.53 9.94
CA GLU A 224 1.64 -7.72 9.27
C GLU A 224 0.59 -8.63 8.61
N ALA A 225 0.97 -9.63 7.81
CA ALA A 225 0.02 -10.55 7.19
C ALA A 225 -0.96 -11.20 8.19
N ALA A 226 -0.46 -11.70 9.33
CA ALA A 226 -1.28 -12.32 10.38
C ALA A 226 -2.26 -11.34 11.04
N ILE A 227 -1.87 -10.07 11.24
CA ILE A 227 -2.76 -9.02 11.76
C ILE A 227 -3.94 -8.76 10.79
N SER A 228 -3.76 -8.95 9.48
CA SER A 228 -4.86 -8.89 8.50
C SER A 228 -5.69 -10.17 8.43
N GLY A 229 -5.48 -11.11 9.35
CA GLY A 229 -6.20 -12.39 9.37
C GLY A 229 -5.77 -13.38 8.28
N ILE A 230 -4.62 -13.16 7.64
CA ILE A 230 -4.07 -14.06 6.62
C ILE A 230 -3.27 -15.15 7.31
N ARG A 231 -3.43 -16.41 6.88
CA ARG A 231 -2.59 -17.51 7.39
C ARG A 231 -1.18 -17.38 6.83
N VAL A 232 -0.18 -17.51 7.69
CA VAL A 232 1.21 -17.25 7.34
C VAL A 232 2.10 -18.49 7.44
N TYR A 233 3.02 -18.59 6.50
CA TYR A 233 4.01 -19.65 6.40
C TYR A 233 5.39 -19.02 6.32
N GLY A 234 6.24 -19.34 7.29
CA GLY A 234 7.59 -18.78 7.36
C GLY A 234 8.65 -19.86 7.30
N SER A 235 9.73 -19.60 6.59
CA SER A 235 10.97 -20.34 6.81
C SER A 235 12.17 -19.43 6.92
N ASP A 236 13.19 -19.91 7.61
CA ASP A 236 14.51 -19.29 7.60
C ASP A 236 15.56 -20.39 7.78
N LEU A 237 16.75 -20.20 7.20
CA LEU A 237 17.86 -21.14 7.34
C LEU A 237 18.41 -21.14 8.78
N ASP A 238 18.31 -20.01 9.49
CA ASP A 238 18.73 -19.88 10.89
C ASP A 238 17.57 -20.20 11.85
N ALA A 239 17.69 -21.30 12.59
CA ALA A 239 16.70 -21.71 13.59
C ALA A 239 16.40 -20.62 14.64
N ARG A 240 17.35 -19.71 14.91
CA ARG A 240 17.15 -18.59 15.84
C ARG A 240 16.21 -17.54 15.27
N MET A 241 16.20 -17.35 13.95
CA MET A 241 15.27 -16.45 13.26
C MET A 241 13.85 -17.01 13.28
N VAL A 242 13.71 -18.31 13.04
CA VAL A 242 12.44 -19.03 13.16
C VAL A 242 11.87 -18.92 14.58
N GLU A 243 12.68 -19.19 15.60
CA GLU A 243 12.26 -19.05 17.00
C GLU A 243 11.91 -17.60 17.36
N GLY A 244 12.73 -16.65 16.91
CA GLY A 244 12.47 -15.23 17.13
C GLY A 244 11.19 -14.73 16.47
N THR A 245 10.89 -15.21 15.26
CA THR A 245 9.64 -14.95 14.55
C THR A 245 8.45 -15.49 15.34
N ARG A 246 8.54 -16.70 15.90
CA ARG A 246 7.51 -17.27 16.77
C ARG A 246 7.26 -16.41 17.99
N GLN A 247 8.31 -16.01 18.71
CA GLN A 247 8.20 -15.13 19.89
C GLN A 247 7.51 -13.80 19.55
N ASN A 248 7.81 -13.24 18.39
CA ASN A 248 7.21 -11.98 17.95
C ASN A 248 5.73 -12.12 17.61
N LEU A 249 5.31 -13.22 16.97
CA LEU A 249 3.89 -13.52 16.69
C LEU A 249 3.11 -13.79 17.99
N GLU A 250 3.72 -14.49 18.94
CA GLU A 250 3.13 -14.77 20.25
C GLU A 250 2.98 -13.49 21.10
N GLN A 251 3.94 -12.56 21.06
CA GLN A 251 3.87 -11.27 21.76
C GLN A 251 2.60 -10.50 21.40
N ILE A 252 2.24 -10.48 20.10
CA ILE A 252 1.05 -9.79 19.61
C ILE A 252 -0.20 -10.67 19.61
N LYS A 253 -0.13 -11.86 20.22
CA LYS A 253 -1.23 -12.81 20.41
C LYS A 253 -1.89 -13.26 19.11
N VAL A 254 -1.09 -13.45 18.06
CA VAL A 254 -1.58 -14.14 16.85
C VAL A 254 -1.97 -15.57 17.22
N ASP A 255 -3.12 -16.02 16.75
CA ASP A 255 -3.58 -17.39 16.97
C ASP A 255 -2.60 -18.39 16.35
N SER A 256 -2.19 -19.41 17.11
CA SER A 256 -1.27 -20.45 16.63
C SER A 256 -1.75 -21.20 15.38
N SER A 257 -3.06 -21.21 15.10
CA SER A 257 -3.62 -21.77 13.87
C SER A 257 -3.36 -20.92 12.62
N LEU A 258 -2.97 -19.65 12.80
CA LEU A 258 -2.68 -18.72 11.72
C LEU A 258 -1.22 -18.77 11.27
N TYR A 259 -0.32 -19.51 11.92
CA TYR A 259 1.08 -19.56 11.48
C TYR A 259 1.72 -20.94 11.54
N GLU A 260 2.57 -21.22 10.54
CA GLU A 260 3.49 -22.35 10.54
C GLU A 260 4.90 -21.89 10.19
N LEU A 261 5.89 -22.32 10.98
CA LEU A 261 7.26 -21.83 10.87
C LEU A 261 8.26 -23.00 10.84
N PHE A 262 9.19 -22.98 9.89
CA PHE A 262 10.14 -24.06 9.66
C PHE A 262 11.57 -23.54 9.55
N THR A 263 12.53 -24.28 10.12
CA THR A 263 13.94 -24.08 9.78
C THR A 263 14.23 -24.80 8.47
N HIS A 264 14.37 -24.06 7.38
CA HIS A 264 14.48 -24.63 6.04
C HIS A 264 15.22 -23.70 5.06
N ASP A 265 15.81 -24.30 4.03
CA ASP A 265 16.42 -23.58 2.90
C ASP A 265 15.32 -23.12 1.93
N ALA A 266 15.27 -21.82 1.66
CA ALA A 266 14.33 -21.19 0.74
C ALA A 266 14.38 -21.74 -0.70
N THR A 267 15.51 -22.36 -1.08
CA THR A 267 15.70 -22.97 -2.40
C THR A 267 15.27 -24.43 -2.49
N GLN A 268 14.73 -25.01 -1.40
CA GLN A 268 14.39 -26.43 -1.28
C GLN A 268 13.06 -26.64 -0.53
N LEU A 269 12.05 -25.84 -0.82
CA LEU A 269 10.73 -25.86 -0.19
C LEU A 269 9.83 -27.01 -0.68
N GLU A 270 10.29 -27.83 -1.64
CA GLU A 270 9.50 -28.92 -2.20
C GLU A 270 9.09 -29.92 -1.10
N GLY A 271 7.79 -30.09 -0.90
CA GLY A 271 7.26 -31.04 0.08
C GLY A 271 7.32 -30.57 1.53
N LEU A 272 7.89 -29.39 1.82
CA LEU A 272 7.74 -28.75 3.12
C LEU A 272 6.26 -28.41 3.40
N TRP A 273 5.58 -27.99 2.35
CA TRP A 273 4.18 -27.62 2.35
C TRP A 273 3.41 -28.40 1.28
N THR A 274 2.18 -28.84 1.61
CA THR A 274 1.28 -29.41 0.60
C THR A 274 0.86 -28.35 -0.40
N LYS A 275 0.43 -28.74 -1.61
CA LYS A 275 -0.10 -27.77 -2.57
C LYS A 275 -1.27 -26.98 -1.97
N MET A 276 -1.22 -25.66 -2.11
CA MET A 276 -2.22 -24.74 -1.55
C MET A 276 -2.78 -23.84 -2.66
N GLU A 277 -4.01 -23.37 -2.48
CA GLU A 277 -4.67 -22.43 -3.39
C GLU A 277 -4.66 -21.02 -2.80
N SER A 278 -4.99 -20.00 -3.60
CA SER A 278 -5.16 -18.61 -3.14
C SER A 278 -4.01 -18.07 -2.28
N SER A 279 -2.78 -18.34 -2.73
CA SER A 279 -1.55 -18.09 -1.97
C SER A 279 -0.69 -17.05 -2.66
N ALA A 280 0.07 -16.29 -1.86
CA ALA A 280 1.04 -15.32 -2.36
C ALA A 280 2.37 -15.46 -1.62
N PHE A 281 3.45 -15.05 -2.27
CA PHE A 281 4.80 -15.06 -1.71
C PHE A 281 5.25 -13.64 -1.45
N VAL A 282 5.64 -13.32 -0.22
CA VAL A 282 6.06 -11.97 0.18
C VAL A 282 7.33 -12.09 0.99
N PHE A 283 8.44 -11.58 0.48
CA PHE A 283 9.72 -11.75 1.18
C PHE A 283 10.75 -10.67 0.86
N ASP A 284 11.66 -10.51 1.82
CA ASP A 284 12.81 -9.62 1.77
C ASP A 284 14.10 -10.46 1.84
N PRO A 285 14.67 -10.90 0.70
CA PRO A 285 15.80 -11.81 0.64
C PRO A 285 17.09 -11.17 1.20
N PRO A 286 18.08 -11.97 1.64
CA PRO A 286 19.30 -11.45 2.23
C PRO A 286 20.13 -10.61 1.24
N TYR A 287 20.49 -9.40 1.67
CA TYR A 287 21.40 -8.50 0.94
C TYR A 287 22.85 -8.78 1.34
N GLY A 288 23.44 -9.89 0.87
CA GLY A 288 24.85 -10.12 1.14
C GLY A 288 25.68 -8.95 0.58
N ARG A 289 26.54 -8.33 1.42
CA ARG A 289 27.32 -7.11 1.08
C ARG A 289 28.20 -7.26 -0.18
N ASN A 290 28.45 -8.50 -0.63
CA ASN A 290 29.21 -8.86 -1.83
C ASN A 290 28.47 -9.86 -2.75
N SER A 291 27.23 -10.25 -2.44
CA SER A 291 26.55 -11.39 -3.07
C SER A 291 25.85 -11.05 -4.39
N TRP A 292 25.60 -9.76 -4.62
CA TRP A 292 24.93 -9.27 -5.83
C TRP A 292 25.92 -8.87 -6.94
N SER A 293 27.22 -8.85 -6.64
CA SER A 293 28.29 -8.51 -7.59
C SER A 293 28.74 -9.69 -8.46
N ASP A 294 28.46 -10.93 -8.05
CA ASP A 294 28.95 -12.15 -8.72
C ASP A 294 27.80 -13.07 -9.23
N GLY A 295 26.56 -12.58 -9.26
CA GLY A 295 25.37 -13.34 -9.71
C GLY A 295 24.82 -14.38 -8.71
N GLU A 296 25.44 -14.55 -7.54
CA GLU A 296 24.94 -15.45 -6.49
C GLU A 296 23.57 -15.04 -5.96
N GLY A 297 23.33 -13.74 -5.80
CA GLY A 297 22.04 -13.17 -5.39
C GLY A 297 20.91 -13.53 -6.35
N MET A 298 21.12 -13.36 -7.66
CA MET A 298 20.11 -13.72 -8.66
C MET A 298 19.83 -15.22 -8.67
N ASN A 299 20.87 -16.06 -8.61
CA ASN A 299 20.70 -17.50 -8.52
C ASN A 299 19.87 -17.93 -7.29
N LEU A 300 20.07 -17.26 -6.15
CA LEU A 300 19.25 -17.49 -4.95
C LEU A 300 17.78 -17.13 -5.20
N ILE A 301 17.50 -15.98 -5.80
CA ILE A 301 16.12 -15.57 -6.12
C ILE A 301 15.47 -16.54 -7.10
N GLN A 302 16.15 -16.88 -8.19
CA GLN A 302 15.65 -17.79 -9.21
C GLN A 302 15.27 -19.14 -8.61
N ARG A 303 16.18 -19.75 -7.83
CA ARG A 303 15.93 -21.04 -7.18
C ARG A 303 14.83 -20.95 -6.12
N THR A 304 14.76 -19.85 -5.38
CA THR A 304 13.69 -19.65 -4.39
C THR A 304 12.34 -19.54 -5.07
N VAL A 305 12.22 -18.76 -6.15
CA VAL A 305 10.97 -18.62 -6.90
C VAL A 305 10.54 -19.95 -7.53
N GLN A 306 11.48 -20.70 -8.12
CA GLN A 306 11.23 -22.05 -8.62
C GLN A 306 10.68 -22.97 -7.52
N SER A 307 11.31 -22.94 -6.35
CA SER A 307 10.90 -23.76 -5.23
C SER A 307 9.53 -23.35 -4.69
N CYS A 308 9.25 -22.04 -4.60
CA CYS A 308 7.94 -21.50 -4.24
C CYS A 308 6.83 -21.94 -5.21
N GLN A 309 7.09 -21.91 -6.53
CA GLN A 309 6.12 -22.33 -7.54
C GLN A 309 5.77 -23.83 -7.46
N SER A 310 6.59 -24.65 -6.80
CA SER A 310 6.25 -26.06 -6.52
C SER A 310 5.08 -26.20 -5.52
N ILE A 311 4.88 -25.20 -4.65
CA ILE A 311 3.83 -25.16 -3.63
C ILE A 311 2.52 -24.69 -4.26
N CYS A 312 2.54 -23.55 -4.95
CA CYS A 312 1.35 -22.96 -5.57
C CYS A 312 1.69 -21.97 -6.68
N ILE A 313 0.73 -21.75 -7.57
CA ILE A 313 0.78 -20.65 -8.54
C ILE A 313 0.17 -19.42 -7.88
N GLY A 314 0.99 -18.39 -7.64
CA GLY A 314 0.61 -17.18 -6.94
C GLY A 314 1.45 -15.99 -7.37
N CYS A 315 1.08 -14.79 -6.90
CA CYS A 315 1.90 -13.61 -7.12
C CYS A 315 3.07 -13.56 -6.12
N PHE A 316 4.14 -12.88 -6.53
CA PHE A 316 5.31 -12.63 -5.69
C PHE A 316 5.42 -11.14 -5.41
N VAL A 317 5.68 -10.76 -4.17
CA VAL A 317 6.03 -9.39 -3.78
C VAL A 317 7.41 -9.44 -3.12
N ILE A 318 8.42 -8.97 -3.82
CA ILE A 318 9.84 -9.17 -3.47
C ILE A 318 10.51 -7.80 -3.32
N LEU A 319 11.35 -7.65 -2.31
CA LEU A 319 12.14 -6.44 -2.10
C LEU A 319 13.62 -6.71 -2.44
N LEU A 320 14.07 -6.31 -3.63
CA LEU A 320 15.45 -6.58 -4.09
C LEU A 320 16.38 -5.41 -3.77
N PRO A 321 17.65 -5.63 -3.40
CA PRO A 321 18.62 -4.55 -3.24
C PRO A 321 19.05 -4.05 -4.62
N ILE A 322 19.12 -2.73 -4.79
CA ILE A 322 19.56 -2.08 -6.03
C ILE A 322 20.48 -0.89 -5.71
N SER A 323 21.30 -0.47 -6.67
CA SER A 323 22.05 0.78 -6.52
C SER A 323 21.11 1.99 -6.59
N PRO A 324 21.41 3.09 -5.86
CA PRO A 324 20.65 4.33 -5.96
C PRO A 324 20.57 4.90 -7.39
N ASP A 325 21.61 4.70 -8.21
CA ASP A 325 21.63 5.15 -9.61
C ASP A 325 20.59 4.39 -10.45
N ILE A 326 20.49 3.07 -10.28
CA ILE A 326 19.43 2.26 -10.91
C ILE A 326 18.06 2.69 -10.42
N ALA A 327 17.91 2.96 -9.13
CA ALA A 327 16.65 3.43 -8.55
C ALA A 327 16.16 4.72 -9.23
N ASP A 328 17.08 5.65 -9.52
CA ASP A 328 16.77 6.89 -10.21
C ASP A 328 16.48 6.69 -11.71
N LEU A 329 17.14 5.72 -12.37
CA LEU A 329 16.82 5.35 -13.75
C LEU A 329 15.43 4.71 -13.87
N ILE A 330 15.06 3.82 -12.94
CA ILE A 330 13.73 3.20 -12.88
C ILE A 330 12.67 4.28 -12.68
N ARG A 331 12.89 5.16 -11.71
CA ARG A 331 12.00 6.29 -11.43
C ARG A 331 11.82 7.20 -12.63
N ALA A 332 12.88 7.45 -13.39
CA ALA A 332 12.83 8.28 -14.59
C ALA A 332 12.12 7.61 -15.78
N GLY A 333 11.61 6.38 -15.64
CA GLY A 333 11.04 5.59 -16.74
C GLY A 333 12.07 5.23 -17.81
N LYS A 334 13.37 5.39 -17.50
CA LYS A 334 14.46 5.12 -18.45
C LYS A 334 14.83 3.64 -18.49
N THR A 335 14.46 2.90 -17.46
CA THR A 335 14.64 1.46 -17.38
C THR A 335 13.58 0.84 -16.47
N ILE A 336 13.33 -0.46 -16.62
CA ILE A 336 12.60 -1.28 -15.63
C ILE A 336 13.59 -2.29 -15.01
N GLN A 337 14.88 -2.13 -15.30
CA GLN A 337 15.93 -3.07 -14.94
C GLN A 337 16.22 -2.98 -13.46
N ALA A 338 15.94 -4.07 -12.77
CA ALA A 338 16.11 -4.16 -11.33
C ALA A 338 17.58 -4.26 -10.91
N LEU A 339 18.47 -4.76 -11.76
CA LEU A 339 19.76 -5.26 -11.32
C LEU A 339 20.87 -4.82 -12.27
N ASP A 340 21.92 -4.22 -11.70
CA ASP A 340 23.09 -3.70 -12.41
C ASP A 340 23.73 -4.78 -13.32
N GLY A 341 23.57 -4.67 -14.63
CA GLY A 341 24.30 -5.48 -15.62
C GLY A 341 23.78 -6.90 -15.87
N GLU A 342 22.62 -7.28 -15.34
CA GLU A 342 22.02 -8.63 -15.44
C GLU A 342 20.72 -8.67 -16.28
N ASP A 343 20.55 -7.74 -17.21
CA ASP A 343 19.31 -7.52 -17.98
C ASP A 343 18.78 -8.77 -18.68
N GLU A 344 19.66 -9.50 -19.36
CA GLU A 344 19.28 -10.73 -20.03
C GLU A 344 18.98 -11.86 -19.04
N MET A 345 19.64 -11.88 -17.88
CA MET A 345 19.46 -12.93 -16.89
C MET A 345 18.12 -12.78 -16.18
N PHE A 346 17.76 -11.56 -15.78
CA PHE A 346 16.48 -11.30 -15.12
C PHE A 346 15.29 -11.47 -16.07
N SER A 347 15.43 -11.02 -17.33
CA SER A 347 14.39 -11.25 -18.35
C SER A 347 14.22 -12.74 -18.66
N ARG A 348 15.32 -13.49 -18.82
CA ARG A 348 15.29 -14.95 -18.97
C ARG A 348 14.64 -15.63 -17.77
N PHE A 349 14.96 -15.19 -16.55
CA PHE A 349 14.33 -15.70 -15.33
C PHE A 349 12.80 -15.52 -15.37
N LEU A 350 12.31 -14.33 -15.72
CA LEU A 350 10.87 -14.07 -15.82
C LEU A 350 10.20 -14.98 -16.86
N ASP A 351 10.81 -15.11 -18.04
CA ASP A 351 10.31 -15.98 -19.11
C ASP A 351 10.30 -17.46 -18.70
N GLU A 352 11.40 -17.96 -18.12
CA GLU A 352 11.55 -19.35 -17.65
C GLU A 352 10.55 -19.71 -16.54
N GLN A 353 10.22 -18.74 -15.67
CA GLN A 353 9.26 -18.93 -14.58
C GLN A 353 7.82 -18.56 -14.98
N ASN A 354 7.58 -18.16 -16.23
CA ASN A 354 6.30 -17.67 -16.74
C ASN A 354 5.68 -16.56 -15.87
N LEU A 355 6.52 -15.58 -15.50
CA LEU A 355 6.16 -14.42 -14.69
C LEU A 355 6.27 -13.13 -15.51
N ARG A 356 5.47 -12.13 -15.16
CA ARG A 356 5.60 -10.75 -15.62
C ARG A 356 5.73 -9.79 -14.44
N ILE A 357 6.41 -8.67 -14.67
CA ILE A 357 6.43 -7.55 -13.73
C ILE A 357 5.07 -6.84 -13.83
N ASP A 358 4.34 -6.80 -12.72
CA ASP A 358 3.09 -6.05 -12.60
C ASP A 358 3.35 -4.68 -11.96
N VAL A 359 4.23 -4.63 -10.95
CA VAL A 359 4.58 -3.40 -10.23
C VAL A 359 6.07 -3.36 -9.95
N ALA A 360 6.68 -2.18 -10.08
CA ALA A 360 8.07 -1.92 -9.71
C ALA A 360 8.22 -0.53 -9.06
N HIS A 361 8.61 -0.47 -7.78
CA HIS A 361 8.79 0.78 -7.03
C HIS A 361 10.20 0.90 -6.44
N PRO A 362 11.02 1.86 -6.91
CA PRO A 362 12.33 2.12 -6.34
C PRO A 362 12.22 2.92 -5.02
N ILE A 363 12.76 2.35 -3.95
CA ILE A 363 12.75 2.90 -2.59
C ILE A 363 14.18 3.22 -2.17
N HIS A 364 14.51 4.50 -2.06
CA HIS A 364 15.80 4.94 -1.50
C HIS A 364 15.86 4.64 0.01
N VAL A 365 16.95 4.02 0.48
CA VAL A 365 17.16 3.72 1.91
C VAL A 365 18.22 4.65 2.49
N HIS A 366 19.41 4.69 1.87
CA HIS A 366 20.49 5.60 2.21
C HIS A 366 21.40 5.82 1.01
N ARG A 367 22.43 6.67 1.15
CA ARG A 367 23.31 7.10 0.03
C ARG A 367 23.93 5.98 -0.81
N SER A 368 24.14 4.79 -0.23
CA SER A 368 24.71 3.63 -0.93
C SER A 368 23.76 2.43 -1.10
N LEU A 369 22.46 2.57 -0.81
CA LEU A 369 21.50 1.48 -0.95
C LEU A 369 20.12 2.03 -1.29
N ALA A 370 19.57 1.50 -2.36
CA ALA A 370 18.15 1.55 -2.65
C ALA A 370 17.61 0.12 -2.71
N ARG A 371 16.28 0.01 -2.76
CA ARG A 371 15.57 -1.26 -2.91
C ARG A 371 14.56 -1.14 -4.03
N LEU A 372 14.30 -2.23 -4.72
CA LEU A 372 13.21 -2.34 -5.67
C LEU A 372 12.13 -3.23 -5.10
N LEU A 373 10.98 -2.65 -4.82
CA LEU A 373 9.78 -3.40 -4.50
C LEU A 373 9.14 -3.87 -5.81
N LEU A 374 9.17 -5.17 -6.06
CA LEU A 374 8.59 -5.81 -7.23
C LEU A 374 7.33 -6.57 -6.87
N ARG A 375 6.30 -6.46 -7.70
CA ARG A 375 5.22 -7.43 -7.77
C ARG A 375 5.35 -8.20 -9.08
N LEU A 376 5.51 -9.51 -8.99
CA LEU A 376 5.50 -10.42 -10.13
C LEU A 376 4.18 -11.19 -10.15
N GLN A 377 3.58 -11.32 -11.33
CA GLN A 377 2.38 -12.11 -11.54
C GLN A 377 2.65 -13.23 -12.55
N PRO A 378 2.03 -14.41 -12.39
CA PRO A 378 1.95 -15.39 -13.47
C PRO A 378 1.33 -14.79 -14.73
N ASN A 379 1.83 -15.18 -15.90
CA ASN A 379 1.30 -14.71 -17.20
C ASN A 379 -0.15 -15.13 -17.46
#